data_AF-A0A841SSE2-F1
#
_entry.id   AF-A0A841SSE2-F1
#
_cell.length_a   1.000
_cell.length_b   1.000
_cell.length_c   1.000
_cell.angle_alpha   90.00
_cell.angle_beta   90.00
_cell.angle_gamma   90.00
#
_symmetry.space_group_name_H-M   'P 1'
#
loop_
_entity.id
_entity.type
_entity.pdbx_description
1 polymer ?
#
loop_
_entity_poly.entity_id
_entity_poly.type
_entity_poly.pdbx_seq_one_letter_code
_entity_poly.pdbx_strand_id
1 'polypeptide(L)'
;MQISRLFQVIYILLEKGTVTAPELAERFEVSVRTIYRDVEVLSQAGVPIYTSQGKGGGISLSDRFVLNKSLLSDKEQDEILFALQSLSVAQFPDSDEVLSKLSSLFRKNSTNWIEVDFSSWGSGQKQKELYVLLKQAILEHKVISFTYLSADGEQKSRRAAPVKLLFKDRAWYVEAYSFEKNALRTFKITRMSNVQLLDEDESKLLEIQQVWMEATWTSREEVRVNETPRIPLVLKIEPAGAYRIVDEFKEEDISKQEDGSFRVTSDMPSGEWLYQYLLSYGDLLEVIEPVSVRLEMKNRTSKMAEKYFR
;
A
#
# COMPACT_ATOMS: atom_id res chain seq x y z
N MET A 1 -7.68 -23.81 -32.69
CA MET A 1 -6.24 -24.15 -32.86
C MET A 1 -5.46 -23.05 -33.60
N GLN A 2 -5.92 -22.53 -34.75
CA GLN A 2 -5.20 -21.49 -35.51
C GLN A 2 -4.96 -20.18 -34.73
N ILE A 3 -5.96 -19.65 -34.02
CA ILE A 3 -5.82 -18.42 -33.21
C ILE A 3 -4.75 -18.59 -32.11
N SER A 4 -4.72 -19.73 -31.42
CA SER A 4 -3.70 -20.02 -30.38
C SER A 4 -2.28 -20.06 -30.97
N ARG A 5 -2.11 -20.60 -32.17
CA ARG A 5 -0.80 -20.63 -32.85
C ARG A 5 -0.34 -19.24 -33.30
N LEU A 6 -1.24 -18.40 -33.83
CA LEU A 6 -0.90 -17.03 -34.23
C LEU A 6 -0.38 -16.21 -33.04
N PHE A 7 -1.01 -16.34 -31.87
CA PHE A 7 -0.53 -15.72 -30.63
C PHE A 7 0.85 -16.24 -30.21
N GLN A 8 1.07 -17.55 -30.27
CA GLN A 8 2.35 -18.14 -29.91
C GLN A 8 3.47 -17.72 -30.87
N VAL A 9 3.19 -17.58 -32.18
CA VAL A 9 4.15 -17.03 -33.15
C VAL A 9 4.59 -15.62 -32.74
N ILE A 10 3.66 -14.74 -32.38
CA ILE A 10 3.99 -13.38 -31.91
C ILE A 10 4.87 -13.43 -30.65
N TYR A 11 4.50 -14.23 -29.65
CA TYR A 11 5.26 -14.35 -28.40
C TYR A 11 6.70 -14.80 -28.63
N ILE A 12 6.91 -15.79 -29.49
CA ILE A 12 8.24 -16.31 -29.82
C ILE A 12 9.09 -15.24 -30.50
N LEU A 13 8.50 -14.46 -31.40
CA LEU A 13 9.21 -13.38 -32.09
C LEU A 13 9.54 -12.23 -31.13
N LEU A 14 8.72 -11.96 -30.11
CA LEU A 14 9.04 -10.99 -29.06
C LEU A 14 10.20 -11.43 -28.17
N GLU A 15 10.30 -12.72 -27.85
CA GLU A 15 11.34 -13.27 -26.98
C GLU A 15 12.69 -13.45 -27.71
N LYS A 16 12.65 -13.96 -28.95
CA LYS A 16 13.86 -14.34 -29.71
C LYS A 16 14.25 -13.33 -30.79
N GLY A 17 13.43 -12.33 -31.06
CA GLY A 17 13.63 -11.32 -32.11
C GLY A 17 13.39 -11.87 -33.52
N THR A 18 14.29 -12.72 -34.02
CA THR A 18 14.21 -13.30 -35.37
C THR A 18 14.25 -14.82 -35.29
N VAL A 19 13.28 -15.49 -35.93
CA VAL A 19 13.17 -16.96 -35.96
C VAL A 19 12.83 -17.42 -37.38
N THR A 20 13.40 -18.53 -37.82
CA THR A 20 13.18 -19.02 -39.17
C THR A 20 11.84 -19.75 -39.31
N ALA A 21 11.28 -19.78 -40.52
CA ALA A 21 10.04 -20.50 -40.79
C ALA A 21 10.14 -22.03 -40.53
N PRO A 22 11.26 -22.72 -40.82
CA PRO A 22 11.45 -24.12 -40.44
C PRO A 22 11.44 -24.36 -38.93
N GLU A 23 12.07 -23.49 -38.13
CA GLU A 23 12.06 -23.64 -36.66
C GLU A 23 10.65 -23.49 -36.07
N LEU A 24 9.86 -22.54 -36.59
CA LEU A 24 8.46 -22.39 -36.19
C LEU A 24 7.63 -23.60 -36.65
N ALA A 25 7.89 -24.13 -37.85
CA ALA A 25 7.19 -25.28 -38.40
C ALA A 25 7.42 -26.55 -37.57
N GLU A 26 8.69 -26.79 -37.19
CA GLU A 26 9.07 -27.89 -36.30
C GLU A 26 8.41 -27.74 -34.92
N ARG A 27 8.50 -26.55 -34.31
CA ARG A 27 7.94 -26.29 -32.98
C ARG A 27 6.43 -26.46 -32.89
N PHE A 28 5.70 -26.10 -33.96
CA PHE A 28 4.25 -26.19 -33.99
C PHE A 28 3.73 -27.46 -34.67
N GLU A 29 4.63 -28.36 -35.09
CA GLU A 29 4.30 -29.60 -35.81
C GLU A 29 3.42 -29.35 -37.06
N VAL A 30 3.76 -28.31 -37.82
CA VAL A 30 3.05 -27.92 -39.05
C VAL A 30 4.00 -27.78 -40.22
N SER A 31 3.46 -27.71 -41.44
CA SER A 31 4.28 -27.40 -42.61
C SER A 31 4.80 -25.95 -42.59
N VAL A 32 5.97 -25.72 -43.20
CA VAL A 32 6.51 -24.37 -43.43
C VAL A 32 5.51 -23.49 -44.21
N ARG A 33 4.74 -24.09 -45.13
CA ARG A 33 3.66 -23.40 -45.86
C ARG A 33 2.57 -22.88 -44.93
N THR A 34 2.26 -23.62 -43.85
CA THR A 34 1.31 -23.19 -42.82
C THR A 34 1.83 -21.98 -42.06
N ILE A 35 3.13 -21.96 -41.72
CA ILE A 35 3.76 -20.81 -41.05
C ILE A 35 3.70 -19.57 -41.93
N TYR A 36 4.03 -19.66 -43.22
CA TYR A 36 3.91 -18.51 -44.12
C TYR A 36 2.48 -18.01 -44.26
N ARG A 37 1.49 -18.93 -44.31
CA ARG A 37 0.07 -18.54 -44.29
C ARG A 37 -0.31 -17.81 -43.00
N ASP A 38 0.20 -18.26 -41.86
CA ASP A 38 -0.06 -17.63 -40.57
C ASP A 38 0.62 -16.25 -40.45
N VAL A 39 1.84 -16.10 -40.98
CA VAL A 39 2.53 -14.80 -41.12
C VAL A 39 1.71 -13.84 -41.99
N GLU A 40 1.13 -14.32 -43.09
CA GLU A 40 0.29 -13.51 -43.96
C GLU A 40 -1.02 -13.09 -43.27
N VAL A 41 -1.65 -13.98 -42.50
CA VAL A 41 -2.81 -13.64 -41.65
C VAL A 41 -2.46 -12.58 -40.61
N LEU A 42 -1.30 -12.70 -39.96
CA LEU A 42 -0.80 -11.69 -39.01
C LEU A 42 -0.57 -10.34 -39.70
N SER A 43 0.06 -10.35 -40.88
CA SER A 43 0.28 -9.15 -41.67
C SER A 43 -1.04 -8.47 -42.08
N GLN A 44 -2.03 -9.26 -42.52
CA GLN A 44 -3.36 -8.75 -42.88
C GLN A 44 -4.12 -8.21 -41.67
N ALA A 45 -3.86 -8.74 -40.47
CA ALA A 45 -4.40 -8.24 -39.21
C ALA A 45 -3.66 -6.97 -38.69
N GLY A 46 -2.72 -6.42 -39.46
CA GLY A 46 -1.99 -5.20 -39.12
C GLY A 46 -0.81 -5.42 -38.17
N VAL A 47 -0.39 -6.68 -37.96
CA VAL A 47 0.85 -6.98 -37.21
C VAL A 47 2.04 -6.70 -38.14
N PRO A 48 2.98 -5.81 -37.77
CA PRO A 48 4.14 -5.44 -38.58
C PRO A 48 5.21 -6.53 -38.52
N ILE A 49 4.91 -7.65 -39.16
CA ILE A 49 5.78 -8.82 -39.31
C ILE A 49 6.52 -8.75 -40.64
N TYR A 50 7.82 -9.08 -40.63
CA TYR A 50 8.71 -9.01 -41.79
C TYR A 50 9.42 -10.33 -41.99
N THR A 51 9.74 -10.63 -43.24
CA THR A 51 10.58 -11.77 -43.61
C THR A 51 11.85 -11.25 -44.27
N SER A 52 13.00 -11.68 -43.77
CA SER A 52 14.31 -11.38 -44.34
C SER A 52 14.95 -12.65 -44.90
N GLN A 53 15.55 -12.56 -46.09
CA GLN A 53 16.25 -13.68 -46.71
C GLN A 53 17.77 -13.58 -46.49
N GLY A 54 18.45 -14.72 -46.45
CA GLY A 54 19.92 -14.81 -46.34
C GLY A 54 20.42 -15.36 -45.00
N LYS A 55 21.74 -15.31 -44.79
CA LYS A 55 22.40 -15.80 -43.56
C LYS A 55 22.03 -14.89 -42.39
N GLY A 56 21.31 -15.44 -41.40
CA GLY A 56 20.72 -14.66 -40.30
C GLY A 56 19.35 -14.05 -40.63
N GLY A 57 18.76 -14.40 -41.79
CA GLY A 57 17.39 -14.03 -42.13
C GLY A 57 16.34 -14.88 -41.42
N GLY A 58 15.11 -14.38 -41.35
CA GLY A 58 14.00 -15.07 -40.70
C GLY A 58 12.74 -14.23 -40.66
N ILE A 59 11.74 -14.73 -39.93
CA ILE A 59 10.54 -13.98 -39.58
C ILE A 59 10.88 -13.16 -38.34
N SER A 60 10.54 -11.87 -38.35
CA SER A 60 10.78 -10.95 -37.23
C SER A 60 9.64 -9.94 -37.12
N LEU A 61 9.48 -9.35 -35.95
CA LEU A 61 8.65 -8.18 -35.75
C LEU A 61 9.52 -6.94 -35.96
N SER A 62 8.96 -5.85 -36.52
CA SER A 62 9.71 -4.58 -36.56
C SER A 62 10.18 -4.21 -35.16
N ASP A 63 11.38 -3.64 -35.03
CA ASP A 63 11.93 -3.13 -33.76
C ASP A 63 11.00 -2.12 -33.05
N ARG A 64 10.00 -1.59 -33.77
CA ARG A 64 8.97 -0.66 -33.27
C ARG A 64 7.65 -1.35 -32.89
N PHE A 65 7.52 -2.66 -33.10
CA PHE A 65 6.47 -3.47 -32.51
C PHE A 65 6.86 -3.83 -31.07
N VAL A 66 6.96 -2.80 -30.25
CA VAL A 66 6.33 -2.89 -28.94
C VAL A 66 4.87 -3.22 -29.23
N LEU A 67 4.19 -4.03 -28.42
CA LEU A 67 2.72 -4.07 -28.42
C LEU A 67 2.21 -2.63 -28.22
N ASN A 68 2.13 -1.86 -29.31
CA ASN A 68 1.84 -0.44 -29.30
C ASN A 68 0.33 -0.29 -29.41
N LYS A 69 -0.33 -0.90 -28.43
CA LYS A 69 -1.23 -0.24 -27.52
C LYS A 69 -0.95 -0.88 -26.17
N SER A 70 -0.11 -0.21 -25.37
CA SER A 70 -0.30 -0.28 -23.92
C SER A 70 -1.81 -0.17 -23.71
N LEU A 71 -2.42 -1.11 -22.96
CA LEU A 71 -3.84 -1.05 -22.61
C LEU A 71 -4.23 0.30 -21.95
N LEU A 72 -3.21 1.08 -21.57
CA LEU A 72 -3.26 2.30 -20.81
C LEU A 72 -2.94 3.50 -21.72
N SER A 73 -3.87 4.44 -21.77
CA SER A 73 -3.71 5.78 -22.33
C SER A 73 -2.55 6.55 -21.69
N ASP A 74 -2.11 7.64 -22.33
CA ASP A 74 -1.06 8.51 -21.77
C ASP A 74 -1.42 9.00 -20.37
N LYS A 75 -2.70 9.32 -20.13
CA LYS A 75 -3.21 9.72 -18.82
C LYS A 75 -3.08 8.59 -17.78
N GLU A 76 -3.48 7.38 -18.13
CA GLU A 76 -3.37 6.22 -17.22
C GLU A 76 -1.89 5.89 -16.91
N GLN A 77 -0.99 6.09 -17.88
CA GLN A 77 0.45 5.96 -17.66
C GLN A 77 0.98 7.04 -16.69
N ASP A 78 0.52 8.29 -16.82
CA ASP A 78 0.87 9.36 -15.87
C ASP A 78 0.34 9.07 -14.47
N GLU A 79 -0.90 8.57 -14.36
CA GLU A 79 -1.52 8.20 -13.07
C GLU A 79 -0.76 7.06 -12.39
N ILE A 80 -0.31 6.05 -13.14
CA ILE A 80 0.50 4.95 -12.60
C ILE A 80 1.87 5.44 -12.12
N LEU A 81 2.57 6.26 -12.91
CA LEU A 81 3.85 6.82 -12.51
C LEU A 81 3.70 7.74 -11.28
N PHE A 82 2.64 8.55 -11.24
CA PHE A 82 2.31 9.40 -10.09
C PHE A 82 2.03 8.57 -8.84
N ALA A 83 1.25 7.48 -8.96
CA ALA A 83 0.99 6.58 -7.84
C ALA A 83 2.28 5.92 -7.33
N LEU A 84 3.16 5.47 -8.22
CA LEU A 84 4.44 4.87 -7.86
C LEU A 84 5.39 5.86 -7.18
N GLN A 85 5.46 7.11 -7.67
CA GLN A 85 6.18 8.19 -7.00
C GLN A 85 5.60 8.45 -5.60
N SER A 86 4.28 8.51 -5.47
CA SER A 86 3.59 8.68 -4.18
C SER A 86 3.78 7.50 -3.22
N LEU A 87 4.13 6.31 -3.73
CA LEU A 87 4.45 5.13 -2.92
C LEU A 87 5.94 5.08 -2.54
N SER A 88 6.87 5.52 -3.40
CA SER A 88 8.31 5.55 -3.07
C SER A 88 8.61 6.32 -1.77
N VAL A 89 7.87 7.39 -1.59
CA VAL A 89 7.64 8.20 -0.40
C VAL A 89 7.35 7.43 0.90
N ALA A 90 6.58 6.34 0.83
CA ALA A 90 6.24 5.52 2.00
C ALA A 90 7.29 4.42 2.27
N GLN A 91 8.49 4.58 1.69
CA GLN A 91 9.66 3.71 1.85
C GLN A 91 9.43 2.25 1.42
N PHE A 92 8.59 2.03 0.41
CA PHE A 92 8.48 0.70 -0.18
C PHE A 92 9.81 0.31 -0.83
N PRO A 93 10.39 -0.85 -0.48
CA PRO A 93 11.57 -1.35 -1.16
C PRO A 93 11.30 -1.55 -2.66
N ASP A 94 12.31 -1.29 -3.47
CA ASP A 94 12.34 -1.46 -4.95
C ASP A 94 11.41 -0.52 -5.74
N SER A 95 10.76 0.44 -5.09
CA SER A 95 9.86 1.41 -5.74
C SER A 95 10.57 2.28 -6.78
N ASP A 96 11.80 2.72 -6.49
CA ASP A 96 12.61 3.52 -7.41
C ASP A 96 13.02 2.74 -8.66
N GLU A 97 13.32 1.44 -8.52
CA GLU A 97 13.68 0.58 -9.65
C GLU A 97 12.48 0.30 -10.55
N VAL A 98 11.31 0.02 -9.95
CA VAL A 98 10.05 -0.16 -10.67
C VAL A 98 9.64 1.13 -11.38
N LEU A 99 9.76 2.27 -10.72
CA LEU A 99 9.50 3.58 -11.31
C LEU A 99 10.44 3.82 -12.50
N SER A 100 11.75 3.60 -12.34
CA SER A 100 12.72 3.76 -13.43
C SER A 100 12.41 2.85 -14.62
N LYS A 101 12.08 1.57 -14.37
CA LYS A 101 11.71 0.61 -15.42
C LYS A 101 10.43 1.03 -16.14
N LEU A 102 9.38 1.42 -15.41
CA LEU A 102 8.11 1.84 -16.01
C LEU A 102 8.22 3.20 -16.71
N SER A 103 8.96 4.16 -16.17
CA SER A 103 9.29 5.42 -16.84
C SER A 103 10.01 5.18 -18.16
N SER A 104 10.97 4.24 -18.19
CA SER A 104 11.65 3.84 -19.42
C SER A 104 10.70 3.14 -20.41
N LEU A 105 9.79 2.29 -19.92
CA LEU A 105 8.79 1.62 -20.76
C LEU A 105 7.78 2.59 -21.37
N PHE A 106 7.31 3.57 -20.59
CA PHE A 106 6.40 4.64 -21.03
C PHE A 106 7.13 5.78 -21.75
N ARG A 107 8.47 5.77 -21.78
CA ARG A 107 9.32 6.85 -22.32
C ARG A 107 9.00 8.22 -21.73
N LYS A 108 8.68 8.26 -20.45
CA LYS A 108 8.42 9.48 -19.69
C LYS A 108 9.59 9.78 -18.78
N ASN A 109 9.96 11.06 -18.68
CA ASN A 109 10.91 11.50 -17.68
C ASN A 109 10.21 11.46 -16.32
N SER A 110 10.76 10.71 -15.37
CA SER A 110 10.35 10.81 -13.96
C SER A 110 10.86 12.14 -13.40
N THR A 111 10.07 13.21 -13.56
CA THR A 111 10.30 14.41 -12.76
C THR A 111 9.98 14.08 -11.32
N ASN A 112 10.98 14.09 -10.45
CA ASN A 112 10.79 13.93 -9.01
C ASN A 112 10.42 15.30 -8.40
N TRP A 113 9.16 15.70 -8.57
CA TRP A 113 8.65 17.00 -8.11
C TRP A 113 7.88 16.91 -6.78
N ILE A 114 7.63 15.69 -6.30
CA ILE A 114 7.02 15.41 -5.01
C ILE A 114 8.04 14.66 -4.16
N GLU A 115 8.38 15.25 -3.03
CA GLU A 115 9.08 14.58 -1.94
C GLU A 115 8.14 14.56 -0.74
N VAL A 116 7.87 13.38 -0.20
CA VAL A 116 7.04 13.20 0.98
C VAL A 116 7.79 12.26 1.91
N ASP A 117 8.05 12.73 3.12
CA ASP A 117 8.80 11.98 4.14
C ASP A 117 7.84 11.56 5.25
N PHE A 118 7.58 10.25 5.34
CA PHE A 118 6.83 9.64 6.43
C PHE A 118 7.72 9.02 7.51
N SER A 119 9.03 9.32 7.52
CA SER A 119 9.97 8.73 8.46
C SER A 119 9.65 9.14 9.91
N SER A 120 9.37 8.15 10.75
CA SER A 120 9.58 8.32 12.19
C SER A 120 11.08 8.39 12.42
N TRP A 121 11.55 9.39 13.15
CA TRP A 121 12.97 9.55 13.50
C TRP A 121 13.54 8.23 14.05
N GLY A 122 14.40 7.56 13.27
CA GLY A 122 15.31 6.51 13.77
C GLY A 122 15.02 5.02 13.45
N SER A 123 14.06 4.64 12.59
CA SER A 123 13.71 3.20 12.43
C SER A 123 13.47 2.69 11.01
N GLY A 124 13.98 3.36 9.97
CA GLY A 124 13.67 3.05 8.56
C GLY A 124 14.03 1.63 8.11
N GLN A 125 15.24 1.13 8.41
CA GLN A 125 15.70 -0.16 7.84
C GLN A 125 14.93 -1.38 8.36
N LYS A 126 14.77 -1.48 9.69
CA LYS A 126 14.02 -2.59 10.33
C LYS A 126 12.55 -2.60 9.90
N GLN A 127 11.96 -1.42 9.67
CA GLN A 127 10.59 -1.29 9.19
C GLN A 127 10.46 -1.75 7.73
N LYS A 128 11.44 -1.44 6.86
CA LYS A 128 11.48 -1.94 5.48
C LYS A 128 11.53 -3.47 5.42
N GLU A 129 12.42 -4.09 6.18
CA GLU A 129 12.55 -5.56 6.24
C GLU A 129 11.26 -6.22 6.73
N LEU A 130 10.65 -5.66 7.78
CA LEU A 130 9.39 -6.15 8.30
C LEU A 130 8.24 -5.99 7.29
N TYR A 131 8.21 -4.88 6.55
CA TYR A 131 7.24 -4.66 5.47
C TYR A 131 7.37 -5.73 4.39
N VAL A 132 8.58 -6.05 3.92
CA VAL A 132 8.83 -7.10 2.91
C VAL A 132 8.32 -8.44 3.39
N LEU A 133 8.64 -8.81 4.63
CA LEU A 133 8.19 -10.07 5.24
C LEU A 133 6.67 -10.15 5.31
N LEU A 134 6.00 -9.09 5.77
CA LEU A 134 4.54 -9.07 5.87
C LEU A 134 3.86 -9.09 4.49
N LYS A 135 4.42 -8.38 3.51
CA LYS A 135 3.96 -8.44 2.10
C LYS A 135 4.08 -9.86 1.57
N GLN A 136 5.21 -10.52 1.80
CA GLN A 136 5.40 -11.92 1.41
C GLN A 136 4.37 -12.83 2.08
N ALA A 137 4.17 -12.68 3.40
CA ALA A 137 3.21 -13.46 4.16
C ALA A 137 1.78 -13.35 3.58
N ILE A 138 1.37 -12.13 3.21
CA ILE A 138 0.06 -11.86 2.61
C ILE A 138 -0.06 -12.53 1.23
N LEU A 139 0.93 -12.35 0.36
CA LEU A 139 0.87 -12.86 -1.01
C LEU A 139 0.97 -14.39 -1.09
N GLU A 140 1.72 -15.01 -0.18
CA GLU A 140 1.91 -16.46 -0.11
C GLU A 140 0.90 -17.15 0.83
N HIS A 141 -0.05 -16.40 1.40
CA HIS A 141 -1.01 -16.90 2.37
C HIS A 141 -0.40 -17.59 3.61
N LYS A 142 0.71 -17.07 4.14
CA LYS A 142 1.45 -17.63 5.28
C LYS A 142 1.06 -17.02 6.62
N VAL A 143 1.05 -17.85 7.66
CA VAL A 143 0.88 -17.40 9.05
C VAL A 143 2.17 -16.78 9.56
N ILE A 144 2.05 -15.75 10.39
CA ILE A 144 3.18 -15.13 11.08
C ILE A 144 3.11 -15.38 12.58
N SER A 145 4.27 -15.54 13.20
CA SER A 145 4.45 -15.38 14.65
C SER A 145 5.21 -14.09 14.94
N PHE A 146 4.87 -13.41 16.03
CA PHE A 146 5.54 -12.17 16.43
C PHE A 146 5.32 -11.87 17.91
N THR A 147 6.23 -11.08 18.48
CA THR A 147 6.02 -10.42 19.77
C THR A 147 5.35 -9.07 19.54
N TYR A 148 4.31 -8.77 20.31
CA TYR A 148 3.57 -7.51 20.20
C TYR A 148 3.53 -6.77 21.53
N LEU A 149 3.90 -5.48 21.50
CA LEU A 149 3.71 -4.55 22.61
C LEU A 149 2.30 -3.96 22.55
N SER A 150 1.43 -4.35 23.48
CA SER A 150 0.08 -3.78 23.59
C SER A 150 0.10 -2.39 24.23
N ALA A 151 -1.04 -1.68 24.14
CA ALA A 151 -1.17 -0.32 24.65
C ALA A 151 -1.06 -0.23 26.19
N ASP A 152 -1.29 -1.35 26.89
CA ASP A 152 -1.09 -1.53 28.33
C ASP A 152 0.39 -1.75 28.72
N GLY A 153 1.30 -1.82 27.75
CA GLY A 153 2.72 -2.05 27.96
C GLY A 153 3.12 -3.52 28.06
N GLU A 154 2.18 -4.46 27.94
CA GLU A 154 2.51 -5.88 27.96
C GLU A 154 3.11 -6.34 26.63
N GLN A 155 4.17 -7.13 26.70
CA GLN A 155 4.71 -7.83 25.54
C GLN A 155 4.28 -9.29 25.55
N LYS A 156 3.60 -9.71 24.50
CA LYS A 156 3.15 -11.11 24.37
C LYS A 156 3.39 -11.63 22.96
N SER A 157 3.69 -12.92 22.88
CA SER A 157 3.73 -13.63 21.60
C SER A 157 2.33 -13.75 21.00
N ARG A 158 2.25 -13.67 19.68
CA ARG A 158 1.04 -13.70 18.86
C ARG A 158 1.27 -14.55 17.62
N ARG A 159 0.22 -15.21 17.16
CA ARG A 159 0.10 -15.86 15.85
C ARG A 159 -1.05 -15.21 15.10
N ALA A 160 -0.81 -14.83 13.85
CA ALA A 160 -1.84 -14.23 13.03
C ALA A 160 -1.70 -14.59 11.56
N ALA A 161 -2.83 -14.62 10.86
CA ALA A 161 -2.94 -14.76 9.42
C ALA A 161 -3.13 -13.37 8.80
N PRO A 162 -2.09 -12.75 8.23
CA PRO A 162 -2.15 -11.37 7.73
C PRO A 162 -2.95 -11.28 6.43
N VAL A 163 -3.92 -10.36 6.37
CA VAL A 163 -4.85 -10.25 5.23
C VAL A 163 -4.48 -9.07 4.33
N LYS A 164 -4.20 -7.91 4.92
CA LYS A 164 -3.83 -6.70 4.16
C LYS A 164 -2.98 -5.75 5.00
N LEU A 165 -2.21 -4.93 4.30
CA LEU A 165 -1.51 -3.79 4.90
C LEU A 165 -2.40 -2.54 4.83
N LEU A 166 -2.36 -1.75 5.88
CA LEU A 166 -3.13 -0.52 6.03
C LEU A 166 -2.19 0.63 6.34
N PHE A 167 -2.33 1.74 5.62
CA PHE A 167 -1.68 3.01 5.96
C PHE A 167 -2.73 3.97 6.50
N LYS A 168 -2.64 4.32 7.79
CA LYS A 168 -3.57 5.22 8.48
C LYS A 168 -2.78 6.08 9.46
N ASP A 169 -3.12 7.36 9.57
CA ASP A 169 -2.51 8.28 10.55
C ASP A 169 -0.96 8.24 10.52
N ARG A 170 -0.40 8.37 9.30
CA ARG A 170 1.05 8.35 9.01
C ARG A 170 1.79 7.11 9.54
N ALA A 171 1.09 6.00 9.75
CA ALA A 171 1.68 4.77 10.23
C ALA A 171 1.15 3.54 9.49
N TRP A 172 2.02 2.55 9.37
CA TRP A 172 1.68 1.25 8.83
C TRP A 172 1.09 0.31 9.89
N TYR A 173 0.04 -0.39 9.48
CA TYR A 173 -0.61 -1.45 10.22
C TYR A 173 -0.77 -2.68 9.34
N VAL A 174 -0.88 -3.85 9.96
CA VAL A 174 -1.33 -5.08 9.31
C VAL A 174 -2.67 -5.47 9.92
N GLU A 175 -3.67 -5.68 9.08
CA GLU A 175 -4.89 -6.37 9.47
C GLU A 175 -4.68 -7.86 9.32
N ALA A 176 -4.96 -8.61 10.37
CA ALA A 176 -4.72 -10.05 10.41
C ALA A 176 -5.77 -10.75 11.28
N TYR A 177 -6.11 -11.99 10.92
CA TYR A 177 -6.89 -12.85 11.79
C TYR A 177 -6.00 -13.34 12.95
N SER A 178 -6.37 -12.99 14.18
CA SER A 178 -5.66 -13.42 15.39
C SER A 178 -6.22 -14.75 15.87
N PHE A 179 -5.35 -15.77 15.94
CA PHE A 179 -5.74 -17.10 16.43
C PHE A 179 -6.05 -17.12 17.94
N GLU A 180 -5.50 -16.19 18.71
CA GLU A 180 -5.78 -16.08 20.15
C GLU A 180 -7.15 -15.47 20.45
N LYS A 181 -7.67 -14.66 19.52
CA LYS A 181 -8.94 -13.94 19.68
C LYS A 181 -10.03 -14.47 18.75
N ASN A 182 -9.70 -15.36 17.82
CA ASN A 182 -10.59 -15.86 16.78
C ASN A 182 -11.35 -14.73 16.08
N ALA A 183 -10.62 -13.67 15.72
CA ALA A 183 -11.20 -12.46 15.14
C ALA A 183 -10.16 -11.66 14.35
N LEU A 184 -10.64 -10.86 13.40
CA LEU A 184 -9.83 -9.83 12.73
C LEU A 184 -9.36 -8.77 13.73
N ARG A 185 -8.07 -8.44 13.64
CA ARG A 185 -7.40 -7.42 14.45
C ARG A 185 -6.41 -6.63 13.62
N THR A 186 -6.24 -5.37 14.00
CA THR A 186 -5.25 -4.48 13.42
C THR A 186 -4.05 -4.36 14.36
N PHE A 187 -2.85 -4.60 13.82
CA PHE A 187 -1.58 -4.52 14.56
C PHE A 187 -0.72 -3.40 13.97
N LYS A 188 -0.22 -2.49 14.80
CA LYS A 188 0.71 -1.43 14.36
C LYS A 188 2.07 -2.05 14.11
N ILE A 189 2.61 -1.91 12.89
CA ILE A 189 3.86 -2.58 12.49
C ILE A 189 5.03 -2.18 13.40
N THR A 190 5.07 -0.92 13.82
CA THR A 190 6.13 -0.41 14.71
C THR A 190 6.12 -1.01 16.13
N ARG A 191 5.05 -1.73 16.51
CA ARG A 191 4.93 -2.43 17.80
C ARG A 191 5.21 -3.93 17.70
N MET A 192 5.53 -4.42 16.51
CA MET A 192 5.88 -5.81 16.25
C MET A 192 7.39 -6.02 16.33
N SER A 193 7.80 -7.13 16.95
CA SER A 193 9.19 -7.56 17.01
C SER A 193 9.29 -9.08 16.86
N ASN A 194 10.45 -9.57 16.44
CA ASN A 194 10.71 -11.00 16.22
C ASN A 194 9.68 -11.66 15.31
N VAL A 195 9.37 -11.01 14.19
CA VAL A 195 8.36 -11.49 13.25
C VAL A 195 8.96 -12.59 12.40
N GLN A 196 8.29 -13.74 12.31
CA GLN A 196 8.74 -14.91 11.57
C GLN A 196 7.56 -15.51 10.79
N LEU A 197 7.84 -15.94 9.55
CA LEU A 197 6.93 -16.78 8.78
C LEU A 197 6.88 -18.17 9.42
N LEU A 198 5.68 -18.73 9.54
CA LEU A 198 5.49 -20.11 9.95
C LEU A 198 5.21 -20.98 8.73
N ASP A 199 5.94 -22.08 8.62
CA ASP A 199 5.59 -23.17 7.71
C ASP A 199 4.58 -24.06 8.44
N GLU A 200 3.31 -23.96 8.03
CA GLU A 200 2.22 -24.73 8.62
C GLU A 200 2.03 -26.05 7.85
N ASP A 201 1.62 -27.09 8.59
CA ASP A 201 1.30 -28.39 8.00
C ASP A 201 0.15 -28.28 6.98
N GLU A 202 0.17 -29.14 5.96
CA GLU A 202 -0.78 -29.13 4.83
C GLU A 202 -2.26 -29.23 5.28
N SER A 203 -2.52 -29.94 6.39
CA SER A 203 -3.84 -30.06 7.00
C SER A 203 -4.35 -28.76 7.64
N LYS A 204 -3.46 -27.93 8.20
CA LYS A 204 -3.80 -26.62 8.74
C LYS A 204 -3.95 -25.57 7.65
N LEU A 205 -3.28 -25.74 6.51
CA LEU A 205 -3.39 -24.81 5.38
C LEU A 205 -4.84 -24.70 4.86
N LEU A 206 -5.62 -25.78 4.86
CA LEU A 206 -7.04 -25.73 4.47
C LEU A 206 -7.89 -24.89 5.44
N GLU A 207 -7.70 -25.09 6.75
CA GLU A 207 -8.40 -24.33 7.80
C GLU A 207 -8.01 -22.85 7.73
N ILE A 208 -6.72 -22.57 7.54
CA ILE A 208 -6.18 -21.22 7.36
C ILE A 208 -6.76 -20.59 6.09
N GLN A 209 -6.85 -21.31 4.97
CA GLN A 209 -7.46 -20.76 3.74
C GLN A 209 -8.93 -20.37 3.92
N GLN A 210 -9.72 -21.16 4.67
CA GLN A 210 -11.09 -20.78 5.01
C GLN A 210 -11.14 -19.51 5.85
N VAL A 211 -10.29 -19.42 6.88
CA VAL A 211 -10.14 -18.20 7.69
C VAL A 211 -9.76 -17.00 6.82
N TRP A 212 -8.87 -17.15 5.84
CA TRP A 212 -8.50 -16.05 4.94
C TRP A 212 -9.63 -15.66 4.02
N MET A 213 -10.42 -16.60 3.48
CA MET A 213 -11.58 -16.27 2.64
C MET A 213 -12.63 -15.50 3.43
N GLU A 214 -12.96 -15.97 4.64
CA GLU A 214 -13.90 -15.30 5.55
C GLU A 214 -13.37 -13.93 5.96
N ALA A 215 -12.12 -13.86 6.42
CA ALA A 215 -11.49 -12.62 6.82
C ALA A 215 -11.37 -11.62 5.66
N THR A 216 -11.06 -12.08 4.44
CA THR A 216 -11.00 -11.20 3.25
C THR A 216 -12.38 -10.67 2.90
N TRP A 217 -13.42 -11.50 2.98
CA TRP A 217 -14.80 -11.08 2.77
C TRP A 217 -15.27 -10.07 3.83
N THR A 218 -15.10 -10.39 5.11
CA THR A 218 -15.40 -9.48 6.23
C THR A 218 -14.61 -8.18 6.12
N SER A 219 -13.33 -8.24 5.75
CA SER A 219 -12.48 -7.05 5.58
C SER A 219 -12.92 -6.13 4.44
N ARG A 220 -13.62 -6.66 3.42
CA ARG A 220 -14.19 -5.88 2.30
C ARG A 220 -15.46 -5.15 2.72
N GLU A 221 -16.27 -5.77 3.58
CA GLU A 221 -17.47 -5.16 4.16
C GLU A 221 -17.11 -4.14 5.27
N GLU A 222 -16.10 -4.44 6.09
CA GLU A 222 -15.55 -3.58 7.16
C GLU A 222 -14.65 -2.43 6.63
N VAL A 223 -14.51 -2.24 5.31
CA VAL A 223 -14.01 -0.95 4.76
C VAL A 223 -14.96 0.20 5.16
N ARG A 224 -16.18 -0.11 5.60
CA ARG A 224 -16.88 0.72 6.58
C ARG A 224 -16.21 0.57 7.95
N VAL A 225 -15.09 1.29 8.07
CA VAL A 225 -14.42 1.76 9.28
C VAL A 225 -15.03 1.18 10.56
N ASN A 226 -14.24 0.43 11.34
CA ASN A 226 -14.45 0.37 12.80
C ASN A 226 -14.56 1.82 13.29
N GLU A 227 -15.78 2.36 13.34
CA GLU A 227 -16.08 3.73 13.73
C GLU A 227 -15.66 3.81 15.19
N THR A 228 -14.43 4.29 15.39
CA THR A 228 -13.96 4.62 16.72
C THR A 228 -15.01 5.58 17.27
N PRO A 229 -15.65 5.26 18.42
CA PRO A 229 -16.76 6.04 18.93
C PRO A 229 -16.32 7.49 18.96
N ARG A 230 -17.08 8.38 18.34
CA ARG A 230 -16.69 9.78 18.26
C ARG A 230 -17.22 10.53 19.49
N ILE A 231 -16.47 11.52 19.94
CA ILE A 231 -16.81 12.35 21.09
C ILE A 231 -16.84 13.81 20.62
N PRO A 232 -17.97 14.52 20.79
CA PRO A 232 -18.04 15.94 20.48
C PRO A 232 -17.19 16.71 21.49
N LEU A 233 -16.30 17.57 20.98
CA LEU A 233 -15.41 18.40 21.76
C LEU A 233 -15.70 19.87 21.51
N VAL A 234 -15.59 20.67 22.57
CA VAL A 234 -15.46 22.12 22.48
C VAL A 234 -14.11 22.49 23.08
N LEU A 235 -13.26 23.09 22.26
CA LEU A 235 -11.89 23.46 22.61
C LEU A 235 -11.77 24.98 22.60
N LYS A 236 -11.01 25.53 23.54
CA LYS A 236 -10.46 26.89 23.47
C LYS A 236 -8.99 26.76 23.11
N ILE A 237 -8.56 27.45 22.06
CA ILE A 237 -7.16 27.47 21.62
C ILE A 237 -6.67 28.91 21.59
N GLU A 238 -5.53 29.16 22.23
CA GLU A 238 -4.92 30.48 22.34
C GLU A 238 -4.43 31.01 20.97
N PRO A 239 -4.31 32.34 20.78
CA PRO A 239 -3.90 32.94 19.51
C PRO A 239 -2.59 32.36 18.95
N ALA A 240 -1.65 31.99 19.81
CA ALA A 240 -0.38 31.39 19.42
C ALA A 240 -0.53 30.00 18.76
N GLY A 241 -1.66 29.32 18.99
CA GLY A 241 -1.98 28.02 18.38
C GLY A 241 -2.66 28.13 17.00
N ALA A 242 -2.96 29.34 16.51
CA ALA A 242 -3.76 29.57 15.30
C ALA A 242 -3.27 28.78 14.06
N TYR A 243 -1.96 28.63 13.90
CA TYR A 243 -1.37 27.92 12.76
C TYR A 243 -1.83 26.45 12.67
N ARG A 244 -2.01 25.78 13.81
CA ARG A 244 -2.49 24.38 13.84
C ARG A 244 -3.97 24.28 13.56
N ILE A 245 -4.73 25.29 13.97
CA ILE A 245 -6.18 25.28 13.84
C ILE A 245 -6.57 25.24 12.37
N VAL A 246 -5.91 26.06 11.55
CA VAL A 246 -6.17 26.16 10.10
C VAL A 246 -5.82 24.85 9.37
N ASP A 247 -4.81 24.13 9.83
CA ASP A 247 -4.37 22.87 9.22
C ASP A 247 -5.24 21.66 9.63
N GLU A 248 -5.79 21.69 10.83
CA GLU A 248 -6.40 20.51 11.47
C GLU A 248 -7.93 20.56 11.55
N PHE A 249 -8.56 21.74 11.44
CA PHE A 249 -10.00 21.92 11.57
C PHE A 249 -10.61 22.64 10.36
N LYS A 250 -11.89 22.38 10.12
CA LYS A 250 -12.63 23.08 9.07
C LYS A 250 -12.95 24.51 9.52
N GLU A 251 -12.99 25.43 8.57
CA GLU A 251 -13.33 26.84 8.83
C GLU A 251 -14.70 27.00 9.52
N GLU A 252 -15.68 26.16 9.17
CA GLU A 252 -17.02 26.14 9.77
C GLU A 252 -17.06 25.75 11.26
N ASP A 253 -16.05 25.01 11.72
CA ASP A 253 -15.94 24.52 13.09
C ASP A 253 -15.22 25.51 14.02
N ILE A 254 -14.69 26.60 13.47
CA ILE A 254 -13.81 27.56 14.16
C ILE A 254 -14.53 28.91 14.34
N SER A 255 -14.55 29.41 15.57
CA SER A 255 -15.07 30.72 15.91
C SER A 255 -14.02 31.54 16.64
N LYS A 256 -13.53 32.62 16.01
CA LYS A 256 -12.60 33.56 16.66
C LYS A 256 -13.35 34.39 17.70
N GLN A 257 -12.80 34.46 18.91
CA GLN A 257 -13.35 35.17 20.05
C GLN A 257 -12.78 36.59 20.15
N GLU A 258 -13.41 37.44 20.96
CA GLU A 258 -13.00 38.85 21.16
C GLU A 258 -11.59 38.99 21.77
N ASP A 259 -11.20 38.05 22.64
CA ASP A 259 -9.86 37.98 23.24
C ASP A 259 -8.77 37.49 22.25
N GLY A 260 -9.16 37.21 21.00
CA GLY A 260 -8.29 36.70 19.95
C GLY A 260 -8.10 35.18 19.97
N SER A 261 -8.59 34.50 21.00
CA SER A 261 -8.59 33.04 21.06
C SER A 261 -9.59 32.44 20.07
N PHE A 262 -9.53 31.12 19.90
CA PHE A 262 -10.39 30.39 18.99
C PHE A 262 -11.20 29.37 19.77
N ARG A 263 -12.51 29.36 19.55
CA ARG A 263 -13.40 28.29 19.99
C ARG A 263 -13.59 27.33 18.83
N VAL A 264 -13.26 26.05 19.05
CA VAL A 264 -13.34 25.01 18.03
C VAL A 264 -14.33 23.94 18.48
N THR A 265 -15.30 23.62 17.63
CA THR A 265 -16.29 22.57 17.89
C THR A 265 -16.07 21.43 16.90
N SER A 266 -15.64 20.27 17.38
CA SER A 266 -15.32 19.16 16.48
C SER A 266 -15.68 17.83 17.13
N ASP A 267 -16.21 16.92 16.32
CA ASP A 267 -16.41 15.55 16.74
C ASP A 267 -15.13 14.76 16.45
N MET A 268 -14.54 14.08 17.44
CA MET A 268 -13.24 13.42 17.30
C MET A 268 -13.26 11.95 17.72
N PRO A 269 -12.41 11.08 17.14
CA PRO A 269 -12.27 9.70 17.60
C PRO A 269 -11.92 9.64 19.10
N SER A 270 -12.71 8.92 19.89
CA SER A 270 -12.41 8.68 21.30
C SER A 270 -11.25 7.69 21.48
N GLY A 271 -10.68 7.66 22.70
CA GLY A 271 -9.61 6.74 23.07
C GLY A 271 -8.29 7.45 23.40
N GLU A 272 -7.24 6.66 23.60
CA GLU A 272 -5.95 7.15 24.10
C GLU A 272 -5.27 8.18 23.17
N TRP A 273 -5.43 8.01 21.85
CA TRP A 273 -4.92 8.95 20.85
C TRP A 273 -5.43 10.37 21.08
N LEU A 274 -6.70 10.53 21.48
CA LEU A 274 -7.30 11.85 21.71
C LEU A 274 -6.53 12.62 22.79
N TYR A 275 -6.24 11.98 23.92
CA TYR A 275 -5.53 12.65 25.01
C TYR A 275 -4.08 13.00 24.63
N GLN A 276 -3.42 12.15 23.86
CA GLN A 276 -2.08 12.43 23.34
C GLN A 276 -2.09 13.62 22.36
N TYR A 277 -3.09 13.65 21.50
CA TYR A 277 -3.33 14.74 20.57
C TYR A 277 -3.61 16.06 21.29
N LEU A 278 -4.53 16.07 22.27
CA LEU A 278 -4.83 17.27 23.05
C LEU A 278 -3.62 17.76 23.85
N LEU A 279 -2.84 16.85 24.45
CA LEU A 279 -1.60 17.20 25.16
C LEU A 279 -0.51 17.75 24.22
N SER A 280 -0.54 17.43 22.92
CA SER A 280 0.43 17.95 21.96
C SER A 280 0.34 19.47 21.76
N TYR A 281 -0.77 20.09 22.15
CA TYR A 281 -0.95 21.54 22.14
C TYR A 281 -0.29 22.23 23.34
N GLY A 282 0.19 21.47 24.33
CA GLY A 282 0.77 22.04 25.54
C GLY A 282 -0.25 22.86 26.34
N ASP A 283 0.14 24.07 26.71
CA ASP A 283 -0.67 25.05 27.44
C ASP A 283 -1.56 25.90 26.54
N LEU A 284 -1.45 25.76 25.21
CA LEU A 284 -2.22 26.55 24.24
C LEU A 284 -3.67 26.08 24.05
N LEU A 285 -4.03 24.90 24.59
CA LEU A 285 -5.35 24.30 24.42
C LEU A 285 -6.00 24.04 25.78
N GLU A 286 -7.26 24.46 25.88
CA GLU A 286 -8.15 24.11 26.99
C GLU A 286 -9.36 23.33 26.45
N VAL A 287 -9.64 22.17 27.06
CA VAL A 287 -10.88 21.45 26.81
C VAL A 287 -12.01 22.10 27.61
N ILE A 288 -12.99 22.65 26.92
CA ILE A 288 -14.19 23.24 27.50
C ILE A 288 -15.23 22.15 27.73
N GLU A 289 -15.53 21.36 26.70
CA GLU A 289 -16.45 20.22 26.76
C GLU A 289 -15.91 18.99 26.02
N PRO A 290 -16.26 17.77 26.45
CA PRO A 290 -17.09 17.44 27.60
C PRO A 290 -16.27 17.39 28.90
N VAL A 291 -16.96 17.51 30.03
CA VAL A 291 -16.35 17.53 31.37
C VAL A 291 -15.52 16.26 31.64
N SER A 292 -15.93 15.11 31.10
CA SER A 292 -15.19 13.85 31.24
C SER A 292 -13.77 13.94 30.65
N VAL A 293 -13.62 14.51 29.45
CA VAL A 293 -12.32 14.70 28.80
C VAL A 293 -11.49 15.74 29.54
N ARG A 294 -12.13 16.83 29.99
CA ARG A 294 -11.47 17.87 30.81
C ARG A 294 -10.89 17.29 32.11
N LEU A 295 -11.64 16.43 32.79
CA LEU A 295 -11.21 15.80 34.04
C LEU A 295 -10.03 14.83 33.81
N GLU A 296 -10.06 14.06 32.73
CA GLU A 296 -8.98 13.15 32.39
C GLU A 296 -7.71 13.91 31.98
N MET A 297 -7.83 15.01 31.22
CA MET A 297 -6.71 15.91 30.92
C MET A 297 -6.10 16.47 32.21
N LYS A 298 -6.91 16.95 33.16
CA LYS A 298 -6.44 17.41 34.48
C LYS A 298 -5.66 16.33 35.23
N ASN A 299 -6.16 15.09 35.27
CA ASN A 299 -5.48 13.98 35.94
C ASN A 299 -4.10 13.70 35.31
N ARG A 300 -4.02 13.69 33.97
CA ARG A 300 -2.77 13.45 33.24
C ARG A 300 -1.75 14.56 33.43
N THR A 301 -2.17 15.82 33.34
CA THR A 301 -1.26 16.96 33.53
C THR A 301 -0.76 17.05 34.96
N SER A 302 -1.59 16.74 35.97
CA SER A 302 -1.13 16.62 37.37
C SER A 302 -0.03 15.55 37.54
N LYS A 303 -0.25 14.34 37.02
CA LYS A 303 0.76 13.26 37.05
C LYS A 303 2.03 13.62 36.31
N MET A 304 1.93 14.41 35.25
CA MET A 304 3.09 14.91 34.51
C MET A 304 3.85 15.95 35.34
N ALA A 305 3.15 16.93 35.92
CA ALA A 305 3.74 17.95 36.78
C ALA A 305 4.50 17.31 37.97
N GLU A 306 3.92 16.30 38.62
CA GLU A 306 4.57 15.55 39.70
C GLU A 306 5.94 14.94 39.34
N LYS A 307 6.27 14.77 38.06
CA LYS A 307 7.59 14.26 37.65
C LYS A 307 8.66 15.34 37.55
N TYR A 308 8.27 16.58 37.31
CA TYR A 308 9.18 17.70 37.06
C TYR A 308 9.29 18.66 38.25
N PHE A 309 8.28 18.69 39.12
CA PHE A 309 8.28 19.48 40.36
C PHE A 309 8.69 18.65 41.59
N ARG A 310 9.44 17.56 41.37
CA ARG A 310 10.09 16.76 42.43
C ARG A 310 11.48 17.28 42.73
#